data_AF-A0A383ANW8-F1
#
_entry.id   AF-A0A383ANW8-F1
#
_cell.length_a   1.000
_cell.length_b   1.000
_cell.length_c   1.000
_cell.angle_alpha   90.00
_cell.angle_beta   90.00
_cell.angle_gamma   90.00
#
_symmetry.space_group_name_H-M   'P 1'
#
loop_
_entity.id
_entity.type
_entity.pdbx_description
1 polymer ?
#
loop_
_entity_poly.entity_id
_entity_poly.type
_entity_poly.pdbx_seq_one_letter_code
_entity_poly.pdbx_strand_id
1 'polypeptide(L)' 'MNCVELRQVSLEVDGKLFLDQADLVVSAGESVVIAGLPGSGKSFVPRIILGLPGM' A
#
# COMPACT_ATOMS: atom_id res chain seq x y z
N MET A 1 18.86 5.72 -2.77
CA MET A 1 18.68 4.28 -2.54
C MET A 1 17.26 4.08 -2.03
N ASN A 2 16.45 3.32 -2.76
CA ASN A 2 15.06 3.05 -2.39
C ASN A 2 15.06 1.95 -1.32
N CYS A 3 14.32 2.16 -0.24
CA CYS A 3 14.15 1.18 0.83
C CYS A 3 12.94 0.27 0.54
N VAL A 4 11.86 0.86 0.01
CA VAL A 4 10.63 0.16 -0.38
C VAL A 4 10.16 0.68 -1.73
N GLU A 5 9.71 -0.23 -2.59
CA GLU A 5 9.12 0.11 -3.88
C GLU A 5 7.94 -0.82 -4.18
N LEU A 6 6.77 -0.22 -4.41
CA LEU A 6 5.57 -0.86 -4.96
C LEU A 6 5.40 -0.35 -6.39
N ARG A 7 5.18 -1.27 -7.34
CA ARG A 7 4.95 -0.94 -8.74
C ARG A 7 3.62 -1.53 -9.21
N GLN A 8 2.73 -0.67 -9.69
CA GLN A 8 1.48 -1.04 -10.33
C GLN A 8 0.67 -2.07 -9.51
N VAL A 9 0.64 -1.87 -8.19
CA VAL A 9 0.01 -2.81 -7.26
C VAL A 9 -1.50 -2.59 -7.26
N SER A 10 -2.23 -3.65 -7.59
CA SER A 10 -3.67 -3.72 -7.38
C SER A 10 -4.01 -4.68 -6.25
N LEU A 11 -5.00 -4.31 -5.44
CA LEU A 11 -5.53 -5.17 -4.38
C LEU A 11 -7.06 -5.09 -4.39
N GLU A 12 -7.67 -6.24 -4.61
CA GLU A 12 -9.09 -6.46 -4.43
C GLU A 12 -9.31 -7.36 -3.21
N VAL A 13 -10.25 -6.98 -2.34
CA VAL A 13 -10.69 -7.80 -1.21
C VAL A 13 -12.21 -7.82 -1.22
N ASP A 14 -12.80 -9.02 -1.21
CA ASP A 14 -14.25 -9.25 -1.20
C ASP A 14 -15.01 -8.44 -2.26
N GLY A 15 -14.50 -8.42 -3.50
CA GLY A 15 -15.15 -7.73 -4.62
C GLY A 15 -14.96 -6.21 -4.63
N LYS A 16 -14.19 -5.65 -3.70
CA LYS A 16 -13.88 -4.21 -3.62
C LYS A 16 -12.42 -3.96 -3.96
N LEU A 17 -12.19 -3.13 -4.97
CA LEU A 17 -10.86 -2.64 -5.33
C LEU A 17 -10.41 -1.56 -4.34
N PHE A 18 -9.34 -1.82 -3.59
CA PHE A 18 -8.77 -0.90 -2.60
C PHE A 18 -7.52 -0.19 -3.11
N LEU A 19 -6.72 -0.88 -3.92
CA LEU A 19 -5.59 -0.31 -4.64
C LEU A 19 -5.79 -0.63 -6.12
N ASP A 20 -5.59 0.37 -6.97
CA ASP A 20 -5.72 0.24 -8.42
C ASP A 20 -4.43 0.76 -9.07
N GLN A 21 -3.61 -0.17 -9.57
CA GLN A 21 -2.35 0.13 -10.26
C GLN A 21 -1.47 1.15 -9.51
N ALA A 22 -1.38 1.00 -8.18
CA ALA A 22 -0.73 1.98 -7.32
C ALA A 22 0.79 1.82 -7.31
N ASP A 23 1.49 2.96 -7.44
CA ASP A 23 2.95 3.06 -7.28
C ASP A 23 3.29 3.76 -5.95
N LEU A 24 4.33 3.28 -5.27
CA LEU A 24 4.89 3.92 -4.08
C LEU A 24 6.40 3.69 -4.04
N VAL A 25 7.17 4.76 -3.84
CA VAL A 25 8.60 4.69 -3.58
C VAL A 25 8.87 5.34 -2.24
N VAL A 26 9.59 4.65 -1.36
CA VAL A 26 10.07 5.20 -0.08
C VAL A 26 11.59 5.11 -0.05
N SER A 27 12.23 6.25 0.12
CA SER A 27 13.69 6.35 0.19
C SER A 27 14.22 5.94 1.56
N ALA A 28 15.47 5.51 1.63
CA ALA A 28 16.13 5.26 2.91
C ALA A 28 16.15 6.55 3.77
N GLY A 29 15.67 6.45 5.02
CA GLY A 29 15.58 7.57 5.96
C GLY A 29 14.33 8.45 5.82
N GLU A 30 13.47 8.17 4.83
CA GLU A 30 12.20 8.88 4.64
C GLU A 30 11.12 8.37 5.60
N SER A 31 10.27 9.28 6.10
CA SER A 31 9.08 8.94 6.87
C SER A 31 7.84 9.37 6.09
N VAL A 32 6.96 8.43 5.79
CA VAL A 32 5.79 8.63 4.93
C VAL A 32 4.51 8.32 5.71
N VAL A 33 3.48 9.15 5.52
CA VAL A 33 2.14 8.94 6.08
C VAL A 33 1.18 8.48 4.99
N ILE A 34 0.51 7.35 5.21
CA ILE A 34 -0.59 6.88 4.36
C ILE A 34 -1.93 7.37 4.96
N ALA A 35 -2.52 8.39 4.35
CA ALA A 35 -3.76 9.03 4.83
C ALA A 35 -4.99 8.69 3.96
N GLY A 36 -6.19 8.95 4.49
CA GLY A 36 -7.46 8.67 3.80
C GLY A 36 -8.63 8.34 4.73
N LEU A 37 -9.85 8.37 4.19
CA LEU A 37 -11.09 8.14 4.93
C LEU A 37 -11.17 6.74 5.58
N PRO A 38 -11.92 6.53 6.66
CA PRO A 38 -12.18 5.20 7.20
C PRO A 38 -12.61 4.21 6.10
N GLY A 39 -12.06 3.00 6.10
CA GLY A 39 -12.37 1.97 5.08
C GLY A 39 -11.79 2.22 3.68
N SER A 40 -10.91 3.20 3.49
CA SER A 40 -10.24 3.45 2.20
C SER A 40 -9.09 2.50 1.85
N GLY A 41 -8.76 1.54 2.72
CA GLY A 41 -7.67 0.58 2.46
C GLY A 41 -6.26 1.01 2.86
N LYS A 42 -6.08 2.13 3.58
CA LYS A 42 -4.76 2.60 4.07
C LYS A 42 -3.90 1.50 4.69
N SER A 43 -4.49 0.66 5.55
CA SER A 43 -3.78 -0.42 6.24
C SER A 43 -3.31 -1.54 5.30
N PHE A 44 -3.87 -1.65 4.09
CA PHE A 44 -3.38 -2.60 3.10
C PHE A 44 -2.01 -2.22 2.56
N VAL A 45 -1.67 -0.93 2.45
CA VAL A 45 -0.35 -0.49 1.98
C VAL A 45 0.79 -1.06 2.84
N PRO A 46 0.85 -0.83 4.17
CA PRO A 46 1.88 -1.43 5.00
C PRO A 46 1.76 -2.95 5.12
N ARG A 47 0.54 -3.53 5.08
CA ARG A 47 0.37 -4.99 5.12
C ARG A 47 0.96 -5.67 3.89
N ILE A 48 0.79 -5.10 2.69
CA ILE A 48 1.43 -5.59 1.46
C ILE A 48 2.94 -5.52 1.57
N ILE A 49 3.49 -4.40 2.06
CA ILE A 49 4.94 -4.24 2.28
C ILE A 49 5.48 -5.32 3.23
N LEU A 50 4.71 -5.69 4.25
CA LEU A 50 5.05 -6.75 5.22
C LEU A 50 4.79 -8.17 4.70
N GLY A 51 4.29 -8.36 3.48
CA GLY A 51 3.96 -9.68 2.95
C GLY A 51 2.72 -10.32 3.60
N LEU A 52 1.77 -9.51 4.09
CA LEU A 52 0.51 -9.92 4.71
C LEU A 52 -0.72 -9.54 3.87
N PRO A 53 -0.82 -9.97 2.59
CA PRO A 53 -1.96 -9.63 1.75
C PRO A 53 -3.24 -10.32 2.28
N GLY A 54 -4.22 -9.53 2.71
CA GLY A 54 -5.50 -10.02 3.26
C GLY A 54 -5.88 -9.41 4.61
N MET A 55 -7.09 -9.72 5.09
CA MET A 55 -7.50 -9.48 6.48
C MET A 55 -6.96 -10.57 7.41
#